data_AF-A0A562PSC7-F1
#
_entry.id   AF-A0A562PSC7-F1
#
_cell.length_a   1.000
_cell.length_b   1.000
_cell.length_c   1.000
_cell.angle_alpha   90.00
_cell.angle_beta   90.00
_cell.angle_gamma   90.00
#
_symmetry.space_group_name_H-M   'P 1'
#
loop_
_entity.id
_entity.type
_entity.pdbx_description
1 polymer ?
#
loop_
_entity_poly.entity_id
_entity_poly.type
_entity_poly.pdbx_seq_one_letter_code
_entity_poly.pdbx_strand_id
1 'polypeptide(L)'
;MPVLLVFATLALLILFAVGVLFPTKVFLGPTATRERVMKFYGIPAIVGFIALMALVPADKGTPDSEETNDGRSAATPEQGRLQLVSFNGMTLPGRMAEAKATGFTECAADYYGYKCRRTVPTQLLGLTAQTAELTLDGKDHFADAYFTPEKHSGDVRKIPADGLAYGNIKLTFARSDYDEKCIDKHQEKVGSYSRPALCITNKNSIGQLNQALLDGGWLLTRTKGGYLNYVHPQELVEVTTKDETATISRVPADTVKDLVARDTKMRASNEAVEANATNVIEQMKR
;
A
#
# COMPACT_ATOMS: atom_id res chain seq x y z
N MET A 1 -45.89 24.96 29.81
CA MET A 1 -45.47 24.33 28.53
C MET A 1 -43.96 24.16 28.30
N PRO A 2 -42.98 24.77 29.03
CA PRO A 2 -41.56 24.52 28.73
C PRO A 2 -41.02 23.21 29.33
N VAL A 3 -41.68 22.64 30.35
CA VAL A 3 -41.21 21.45 31.07
C VAL A 3 -41.30 20.17 30.20
N LEU A 4 -42.35 20.03 29.39
CA LEU A 4 -42.53 18.86 28.51
C LEU A 4 -41.50 18.78 27.38
N LEU A 5 -41.02 19.92 26.89
CA LEU A 5 -40.01 19.96 25.82
C LEU A 5 -38.63 19.51 26.32
N VAL A 6 -38.31 19.81 27.58
CA VAL A 6 -37.03 19.42 28.22
C VAL A 6 -37.01 17.92 28.49
N PHE A 7 -38.12 17.31 28.93
CA PHE A 7 -38.18 15.86 29.12
C PHE A 7 -38.13 15.08 27.80
N ALA A 8 -38.73 15.59 26.72
CA ALA A 8 -38.67 14.95 25.42
C ALA A 8 -37.24 14.94 24.82
N THR A 9 -36.50 16.03 25.01
CA THR A 9 -35.11 16.13 24.54
C THR A 9 -34.15 15.29 25.37
N LEU A 10 -34.35 15.21 26.69
CA LEU A 10 -33.55 14.34 27.56
C LEU A 10 -33.80 12.84 27.26
N ALA A 11 -35.05 12.45 27.00
CA ALA A 11 -35.39 11.06 26.65
C ALA A 11 -34.78 10.64 25.31
N LEU A 12 -34.74 11.54 24.33
CA LEU A 12 -34.12 11.26 23.02
C LEU A 12 -32.60 11.06 23.15
N LEU A 13 -31.93 11.86 23.98
CA LEU A 13 -30.49 11.74 24.24
C LEU A 13 -30.13 10.44 24.96
N ILE A 14 -30.97 9.98 25.90
CA ILE A 14 -30.77 8.69 26.58
C ILE A 14 -30.93 7.52 25.60
N LEU A 15 -31.91 7.57 24.69
CA LEU A 15 -32.08 6.54 23.65
C LEU A 15 -30.89 6.46 22.69
N PHE A 16 -30.30 7.60 22.32
CA PHE A 16 -29.09 7.63 21.51
C PHE A 16 -27.87 7.09 22.28
N ALA A 17 -27.72 7.40 23.57
CA ALA A 17 -26.62 6.90 24.38
C ALA A 17 -26.70 5.37 24.57
N VAL A 18 -27.89 4.81 24.76
CA VAL A 18 -28.09 3.35 24.90
C VAL A 18 -27.90 2.62 23.57
N GLY A 19 -28.29 3.21 22.44
CA GLY A 19 -28.11 2.63 21.11
C GLY A 19 -26.65 2.46 20.65
N VAL A 20 -25.72 3.24 21.22
CA VAL A 20 -24.28 3.17 20.88
C VAL A 20 -23.53 2.16 21.77
N LEU A 21 -24.09 1.79 22.93
CA LEU A 21 -23.42 0.91 23.91
C LEU A 21 -23.76 -0.59 23.78
N PHE A 22 -24.67 -0.98 22.89
CA PHE A 22 -24.96 -2.39 22.61
C PHE A 22 -24.41 -2.81 21.25
N PRO A 23 -23.23 -3.47 21.18
CA PRO A 23 -22.83 -4.16 19.97
C PRO A 23 -23.82 -5.30 19.69
N THR A 24 -24.40 -5.28 18.50
CA THR A 24 -25.43 -6.20 17.95
C THR A 24 -24.97 -7.66 17.76
N LYS A 25 -24.09 -8.19 18.62
CA LYS A 25 -23.50 -9.52 18.47
C LYS A 25 -24.29 -10.69 19.08
N VAL A 26 -25.51 -10.49 19.61
CA VAL A 26 -26.17 -11.55 20.41
C VAL A 26 -27.41 -12.22 19.77
N PHE A 27 -27.86 -11.84 18.57
CA PHE A 27 -29.16 -12.36 18.07
C PHE A 27 -29.22 -13.02 16.69
N LEU A 28 -28.13 -13.64 16.22
CA LEU A 28 -28.22 -14.55 15.07
C LEU A 28 -27.46 -15.85 15.35
N GLY A 29 -28.22 -16.93 15.54
CA GLY A 29 -27.72 -18.30 15.69
C GLY A 29 -27.03 -18.86 14.44
N PRO A 30 -26.51 -20.10 14.48
CA PRO A 30 -25.44 -20.58 13.60
C PRO A 30 -25.81 -20.86 12.13
N THR A 31 -27.01 -20.47 11.66
CA THR A 31 -27.55 -20.94 10.37
C THR A 31 -28.26 -19.82 9.59
N ALA A 32 -27.62 -18.67 9.42
CA ALA A 32 -28.10 -17.63 8.51
C ALA A 32 -27.12 -17.46 7.33
N THR A 33 -27.47 -18.07 6.20
CA THR A 33 -26.79 -17.94 4.91
C THR A 33 -26.92 -16.52 4.33
N ARG A 34 -25.84 -16.07 3.68
CA ARG A 34 -25.52 -14.69 3.27
C ARG A 34 -26.44 -14.05 2.21
N GLU A 35 -27.57 -14.68 1.88
CA GLU A 35 -28.36 -14.35 0.68
C GLU A 35 -29.64 -13.54 0.95
N ARG A 36 -29.98 -13.23 2.21
CA ARG A 36 -31.23 -12.50 2.54
C ARG A 36 -31.08 -11.09 3.11
N VAL A 37 -29.89 -10.53 3.18
CA VAL A 37 -29.68 -9.20 3.81
C VAL A 37 -29.79 -8.02 2.83
N MET A 38 -29.85 -8.25 1.51
CA MET A 38 -29.93 -7.16 0.52
C MET A 38 -31.33 -6.58 0.25
N LYS A 39 -32.38 -6.95 1.00
CA LYS A 39 -33.75 -6.49 0.70
C LYS A 39 -34.32 -5.39 1.60
N PHE A 40 -33.58 -4.86 2.58
CA PHE A 40 -34.18 -3.97 3.60
C PHE A 40 -33.59 -2.58 3.82
N TYR A 41 -32.61 -2.13 3.03
CA TYR A 41 -32.11 -0.75 3.12
C TYR A 41 -31.99 -0.09 1.76
N GLY A 42 -33.13 0.35 1.24
CA GLY A 42 -33.20 1.42 0.25
C GLY A 42 -33.81 2.65 0.90
N ILE A 43 -33.09 3.78 0.88
CA ILE A 43 -33.53 5.16 0.63
C ILE A 43 -32.36 6.13 0.98
N PRO A 44 -32.09 7.15 0.14
CA PRO A 44 -30.86 7.95 0.17
C PRO A 44 -31.00 9.23 1.03
N ALA A 45 -29.90 9.68 1.62
CA ALA A 45 -29.79 11.02 2.21
C ALA A 45 -28.99 11.94 1.28
N ILE A 46 -29.72 12.71 0.46
CA ILE A 46 -29.23 13.88 -0.28
C ILE A 46 -29.89 15.11 0.35
N VAL A 47 -29.18 15.80 1.24
CA VAL A 47 -29.40 17.20 1.69
C VAL A 47 -28.07 17.62 2.30
N GLY A 48 -27.40 18.73 2.02
CA GLY A 48 -27.59 19.86 1.12
C GLY A 48 -26.44 20.82 1.45
N PHE A 49 -25.78 21.40 0.45
CA PHE A 49 -24.87 22.53 0.67
C PHE A 49 -24.76 23.32 -0.65
N ILE A 50 -25.60 24.34 -0.78
CA ILE A 50 -25.48 25.39 -1.79
C ILE A 50 -25.43 26.72 -1.04
N ALA A 51 -24.25 27.33 -0.98
CA ALA A 51 -24.05 28.76 -0.74
C ALA A 51 -22.68 29.12 -1.34
N LEU A 52 -22.63 29.79 -2.49
CA LEU A 52 -22.63 31.25 -2.68
C LEU A 52 -21.24 31.90 -2.46
N MET A 53 -20.48 32.07 -3.54
CA MET A 53 -19.41 33.07 -3.71
C MET A 53 -19.46 33.50 -5.18
N ALA A 54 -20.12 34.61 -5.51
CA ALA A 54 -19.56 35.97 -5.57
C ALA A 54 -18.71 36.19 -6.83
N LEU A 55 -19.34 36.87 -7.79
CA LEU A 55 -18.78 37.50 -8.99
C LEU A 55 -17.80 38.63 -8.62
N VAL A 56 -16.62 38.66 -9.23
CA VAL A 56 -15.75 39.84 -9.38
C VAL A 56 -15.08 39.79 -10.77
N PRO A 57 -14.92 40.93 -11.47
CA PRO A 57 -14.90 40.97 -12.92
C PRO A 57 -13.51 40.82 -13.54
N ALA A 58 -13.55 40.61 -14.86
CA ALA A 58 -12.42 40.63 -15.78
C ALA A 58 -11.66 41.95 -15.74
N ASP A 59 -10.33 41.86 -15.70
CA ASP A 59 -9.44 42.97 -16.05
C ASP A 59 -8.56 42.56 -17.23
N LYS A 60 -8.46 43.47 -18.20
CA LYS A 60 -7.70 43.34 -19.45
C LYS A 60 -6.41 44.15 -19.26
N GLY A 61 -5.28 43.48 -19.39
CA GLY A 61 -3.99 44.17 -19.47
C GLY A 61 -2.93 43.27 -20.08
N THR A 62 -2.65 43.47 -21.37
CA THR A 62 -1.40 43.06 -22.01
C THR A 62 -0.24 43.89 -21.42
N PRO A 63 0.97 43.34 -21.32
CA PRO A 63 1.99 43.83 -22.25
C PRO A 63 2.92 42.74 -22.77
N ASP A 64 3.33 42.95 -24.02
CA ASP A 64 4.44 42.28 -24.68
C ASP A 64 5.74 42.55 -23.92
N SER A 65 6.49 41.49 -23.62
CA SER A 65 7.92 41.58 -23.29
C SER A 65 8.63 40.33 -23.81
N GLU A 66 9.27 40.53 -24.95
CA GLU A 66 10.25 39.65 -25.56
C GLU A 66 11.55 39.83 -24.76
N GLU A 67 11.89 38.86 -23.90
CA GLU A 67 13.15 38.85 -23.16
C GLU A 67 13.92 37.56 -23.46
N THR A 68 14.89 37.71 -24.34
CA THR A 68 15.93 36.73 -24.69
C THR A 68 16.76 36.44 -23.44
N ASN A 69 16.56 35.28 -22.81
CA ASN A 69 17.33 34.85 -21.66
C ASN A 69 18.28 33.70 -22.04
N ASP A 70 19.52 34.07 -22.31
CA ASP A 70 20.65 33.17 -22.46
C ASP A 70 20.96 32.48 -21.12
N GLY A 71 20.52 31.23 -21.00
CA GLY A 71 21.45 30.12 -20.82
C GLY A 71 22.46 30.18 -19.65
N ARG A 72 21.97 30.16 -18.41
CA ARG A 72 22.53 29.27 -17.35
C ARG A 72 21.59 29.19 -16.15
N SER A 73 20.53 28.39 -16.30
CA SER A 73 19.75 27.93 -15.16
C SER A 73 20.62 26.98 -14.35
N ALA A 74 21.19 27.47 -13.26
CA ALA A 74 21.70 26.61 -12.19
C ALA A 74 20.49 25.80 -11.70
N ALA A 75 20.51 24.49 -11.94
CA ALA A 75 19.43 23.59 -11.62
C ALA A 75 19.03 23.76 -10.14
N THR A 76 17.90 24.42 -9.91
CA THR A 76 17.17 24.30 -8.65
C THR A 76 17.03 22.80 -8.39
N PRO A 77 17.45 22.27 -7.23
CA PRO A 77 17.26 20.85 -6.94
C PRO A 77 15.77 20.55 -7.15
N GLU A 78 15.47 19.56 -8.01
CA GLU A 78 14.11 19.08 -8.29
C GLU A 78 13.47 18.62 -6.97
N GLN A 79 12.94 19.57 -6.20
CA GLN A 79 12.24 19.32 -4.95
C GLN A 79 11.02 18.47 -5.29
N GLY A 80 10.94 17.28 -4.71
CA GLY A 80 9.86 16.33 -4.99
C GLY A 80 10.16 15.30 -6.09
N ARG A 81 11.44 15.04 -6.42
CA ARG A 81 11.83 13.88 -7.23
C ARG A 81 12.58 12.82 -6.40
N LEU A 82 12.12 11.58 -6.49
CA LEU A 82 12.74 10.37 -5.95
C LEU A 82 14.12 10.15 -6.56
N GLN A 83 15.09 9.88 -5.70
CA GLN A 83 16.44 9.50 -6.11
C GLN A 83 16.54 8.00 -6.43
N LEU A 84 17.46 7.68 -7.33
CA LEU A 84 17.88 6.32 -7.65
C LEU A 84 18.41 5.63 -6.39
N VAL A 85 17.87 4.46 -6.07
CA VAL A 85 18.39 3.56 -5.03
C VAL A 85 18.67 2.19 -5.64
N SER A 86 19.69 1.51 -5.13
CA SER A 86 19.99 0.12 -5.49
C SER A 86 19.42 -0.80 -4.43
N PHE A 87 18.58 -1.75 -4.83
CA PHE A 87 17.95 -2.73 -3.96
C PHE A 87 18.03 -4.13 -4.58
N ASN A 88 18.69 -5.09 -3.92
CA ASN A 88 18.86 -6.47 -4.39
C ASN A 88 19.31 -6.57 -5.87
N GLY A 89 20.27 -5.72 -6.26
CA GLY A 89 20.81 -5.68 -7.63
C GLY A 89 19.85 -5.08 -8.67
N MET A 90 18.80 -4.39 -8.24
CA MET A 90 17.88 -3.62 -9.07
C MET A 90 17.99 -2.13 -8.74
N THR A 91 17.80 -1.27 -9.73
CA THR A 91 17.83 0.19 -9.56
C THR A 91 16.41 0.76 -9.59
N LEU A 92 16.02 1.55 -8.59
CA LEU A 92 14.64 2.03 -8.41
C LEU A 92 14.59 3.54 -8.07
N PRO A 93 13.69 4.33 -8.67
CA PRO A 93 13.05 4.06 -9.97
C PRO A 93 14.14 4.00 -11.05
N GLY A 94 13.84 3.53 -12.26
CA GLY A 94 14.82 3.44 -13.35
C GLY A 94 14.25 3.82 -14.70
N ARG A 95 15.11 3.87 -15.72
CA ARG A 95 14.74 4.01 -17.14
C ARG A 95 15.25 2.82 -17.93
N MET A 96 14.99 2.80 -19.24
CA MET A 96 15.37 1.69 -20.12
C MET A 96 16.88 1.33 -20.04
N ALA A 97 17.77 2.30 -19.82
CA ALA A 97 19.19 2.05 -19.68
C ALA A 97 19.51 1.22 -18.42
N GLU A 98 18.93 1.58 -17.28
CA GLU A 98 19.05 0.84 -16.02
C GLU A 98 18.40 -0.55 -16.13
N ALA A 99 17.33 -0.69 -16.92
CA ALA A 99 16.64 -1.97 -17.12
C ALA A 99 17.58 -2.98 -17.76
N LYS A 100 18.23 -2.56 -18.84
CA LYS A 100 19.22 -3.36 -19.56
C LYS A 100 20.42 -3.67 -18.68
N ALA A 101 20.91 -2.68 -17.92
CA ALA A 101 22.05 -2.86 -17.00
C ALA A 101 21.74 -3.89 -15.89
N THR A 102 20.48 -3.98 -15.45
CA THR A 102 20.03 -4.96 -14.45
C THR A 102 19.60 -6.31 -15.06
N GLY A 103 19.75 -6.48 -16.38
CA GLY A 103 19.55 -7.75 -17.08
C GLY A 103 18.15 -7.95 -17.69
N PHE A 104 17.29 -6.93 -17.69
CA PHE A 104 16.01 -6.95 -18.40
C PHE A 104 16.26 -6.66 -19.89
N THR A 105 16.53 -7.71 -20.66
CA THR A 105 16.93 -7.61 -22.07
C THR A 105 15.82 -7.94 -23.06
N GLU A 106 14.84 -8.76 -22.66
CA GLU A 106 13.74 -9.18 -23.53
C GLU A 106 12.58 -8.19 -23.44
N CYS A 107 12.71 -7.06 -24.14
CA CYS A 107 11.71 -6.00 -24.15
C CYS A 107 10.77 -6.10 -25.34
N ALA A 108 9.46 -6.13 -25.07
CA ALA A 108 8.40 -6.06 -26.07
C ALA A 108 7.46 -4.88 -25.76
N ALA A 109 7.10 -4.12 -26.77
CA ALA A 109 6.08 -3.09 -26.65
C ALA A 109 4.68 -3.72 -26.60
N ASP A 110 3.83 -3.20 -25.71
CA ASP A 110 2.38 -3.41 -25.74
C ASP A 110 1.66 -2.04 -25.85
N TYR A 111 0.32 -2.04 -25.75
CA TYR A 111 -0.47 -0.81 -25.87
C TYR A 111 -0.27 0.16 -24.69
N TYR A 112 0.11 -0.36 -23.51
CA TYR A 112 0.19 0.40 -22.28
C TYR A 112 1.63 0.72 -21.85
N GLY A 113 2.62 0.08 -22.46
CA GLY A 113 4.02 0.26 -22.12
C GLY A 113 4.96 -0.72 -22.82
N TYR A 114 6.17 -0.80 -22.31
CA TYR A 114 7.14 -1.84 -22.66
C TYR A 114 7.24 -2.82 -21.52
N LYS A 115 7.14 -4.10 -21.82
CA LYS A 115 7.41 -5.18 -20.87
C LYS A 115 8.77 -5.76 -21.18
N CYS A 116 9.68 -5.65 -20.23
CA CYS A 116 10.99 -6.26 -20.31
C CYS A 116 11.05 -7.46 -19.37
N ARG A 117 11.56 -8.59 -19.87
CA ARG A 117 11.81 -9.78 -19.05
C ARG A 117 13.30 -9.96 -18.81
N ARG A 118 13.61 -10.52 -17.65
CA ARG A 118 14.97 -10.90 -17.29
C ARG A 118 15.22 -12.34 -17.65
N THR A 119 16.34 -12.61 -18.32
CA THR A 119 16.75 -13.96 -18.73
C THR A 119 17.39 -14.76 -17.60
N VAL A 120 17.98 -14.07 -16.63
CA VAL A 120 18.65 -14.68 -15.47
C VAL A 120 17.68 -14.80 -14.30
N PRO A 121 17.69 -15.92 -13.54
CA PRO A 121 16.92 -16.04 -12.31
C PRO A 121 17.15 -14.85 -11.38
N THR A 122 16.06 -14.22 -10.93
CA THR A 122 16.12 -13.07 -10.02
C THR A 122 15.99 -13.54 -8.60
N GLN A 123 16.89 -13.07 -7.73
CA GLN A 123 16.77 -13.30 -6.29
C GLN A 123 16.23 -12.06 -5.60
N LEU A 124 15.36 -12.27 -4.62
CA LEU A 124 14.90 -11.24 -3.70
C LEU A 124 15.05 -11.79 -2.29
N LEU A 125 15.88 -11.13 -1.46
CA LEU A 125 16.17 -11.54 -0.09
C LEU A 125 16.65 -13.01 0.02
N GLY A 126 17.41 -13.47 -0.99
CA GLY A 126 17.90 -14.85 -1.08
C GLY A 126 16.89 -15.88 -1.60
N LEU A 127 15.65 -15.48 -1.89
CA LEU A 127 14.65 -16.34 -2.53
C LEU A 127 14.68 -16.18 -4.06
N THR A 128 14.61 -17.29 -4.77
CA THR A 128 14.62 -17.29 -6.25
C THR A 128 13.20 -17.12 -6.80
N ALA A 129 12.97 -16.07 -7.58
CA ALA A 129 11.76 -15.89 -8.36
C ALA A 129 11.83 -16.75 -9.64
N GLN A 130 10.69 -17.31 -10.05
CA GLN A 130 10.55 -18.06 -11.30
C GLN A 130 10.68 -17.14 -12.52
N THR A 131 10.09 -15.95 -12.44
CA THR A 131 10.14 -14.94 -13.51
C THR A 131 10.27 -13.54 -12.93
N ALA A 132 10.85 -12.64 -13.70
CA ALA A 132 10.92 -11.21 -13.41
C ALA A 132 10.52 -10.41 -14.65
N GLU A 133 9.53 -9.55 -14.49
CA GLU A 133 9.02 -8.67 -15.54
C GLU A 133 9.05 -7.22 -15.04
N LEU A 134 9.60 -6.32 -15.86
CA LEU A 134 9.62 -4.89 -15.64
C LEU A 134 8.64 -4.25 -16.62
N THR A 135 7.74 -3.42 -16.11
CA THR A 135 6.90 -2.55 -16.95
C THR A 135 7.51 -1.17 -17.01
N LEU A 136 7.77 -0.66 -18.22
CA LEU A 136 8.11 0.74 -18.46
C LEU A 136 6.95 1.44 -19.16
N ASP A 137 6.60 2.62 -18.71
CA ASP A 137 5.59 3.46 -19.36
C ASP A 137 6.09 4.91 -19.48
N GLY A 138 5.28 5.77 -20.10
CA GLY A 138 5.64 7.17 -20.28
C GLY A 138 5.52 8.04 -19.03
N LYS A 139 5.12 7.51 -17.87
CA LYS A 139 4.94 8.34 -16.67
C LYS A 139 6.29 8.58 -15.99
N ASP A 140 6.45 9.73 -15.35
CA ASP A 140 7.63 9.98 -14.52
C ASP A 140 7.46 9.37 -13.12
N HIS A 141 7.82 8.10 -12.97
CA HIS A 141 7.80 7.39 -11.67
C HIS A 141 8.91 7.83 -10.72
N PHE A 142 9.68 8.85 -11.10
CA PHE A 142 10.56 9.55 -10.20
C PHE A 142 9.84 10.67 -9.43
N ALA A 143 8.64 11.09 -9.79
CA ALA A 143 7.94 12.14 -9.04
C ALA A 143 7.45 11.62 -7.67
N ASP A 144 7.70 12.40 -6.61
CA ASP A 144 7.39 12.06 -5.20
C ASP A 144 5.90 12.29 -4.86
N ALA A 145 5.26 13.22 -5.56
CA ALA A 145 3.81 13.34 -5.57
C ALA A 145 3.24 12.61 -6.80
N TYR A 146 1.95 12.26 -6.74
CA TYR A 146 1.08 12.16 -7.91
C TYR A 146 1.08 13.52 -8.66
N PHE A 147 2.24 14.02 -9.09
CA PHE A 147 2.29 14.96 -10.17
C PHE A 147 1.53 14.28 -11.29
N THR A 148 0.46 14.93 -11.71
CA THR A 148 -0.28 14.58 -12.91
C THR A 148 0.78 14.15 -13.90
N PRO A 149 0.81 12.86 -14.32
CA PRO A 149 1.82 12.44 -15.28
C PRO A 149 1.80 13.50 -16.36
N GLU A 150 2.96 14.03 -16.75
CA GLU A 150 3.02 14.81 -17.99
C GLU A 150 2.20 14.00 -18.96
N LYS A 151 1.07 14.58 -19.40
CA LYS A 151 0.04 13.83 -20.11
C LYS A 151 0.68 13.44 -21.43
N HIS A 152 1.42 12.35 -21.44
CA HIS A 152 1.62 11.53 -22.60
C HIS A 152 0.29 10.80 -22.80
N SER A 153 -0.77 11.58 -23.04
CA SER A 153 -2.02 11.13 -23.63
C SER A 153 -1.68 10.79 -25.07
N GLY A 154 -1.03 9.65 -25.25
CA GLY A 154 -0.40 9.27 -26.49
C GLY A 154 -0.01 7.81 -26.45
N ASP A 155 0.06 7.23 -27.62
CA ASP A 155 0.56 5.88 -27.82
C ASP A 155 1.99 5.75 -27.28
N VAL A 156 2.20 4.97 -26.22
CA VAL A 156 3.51 4.80 -25.55
C VAL A 156 4.57 4.26 -26.52
N ARG A 157 4.15 3.61 -27.61
CA ARG A 157 5.04 3.13 -28.68
C ARG A 157 5.72 4.27 -29.45
N LYS A 158 5.20 5.50 -29.36
CA LYS A 158 5.79 6.70 -29.99
C LYS A 158 6.76 7.44 -29.06
N ILE A 159 6.84 7.05 -27.78
CA ILE A 159 7.75 7.67 -26.82
C ILE A 159 9.14 7.07 -27.04
N PRO A 160 10.20 7.88 -27.17
CA PRO A 160 11.55 7.37 -27.26
C PRO A 160 11.92 6.59 -25.99
N ALA A 161 12.78 5.59 -26.11
CA ALA A 161 13.13 4.69 -25.00
C ALA A 161 13.61 5.42 -23.74
N ASP A 162 14.29 6.56 -23.91
CA ASP A 162 14.83 7.37 -22.80
C ASP A 162 13.72 8.12 -22.03
N GLY A 163 12.57 8.33 -22.67
CA GLY A 163 11.37 8.91 -22.06
C GLY A 163 10.55 7.92 -21.24
N LEU A 164 10.90 6.63 -21.25
CA LEU A 164 10.18 5.60 -20.50
C LEU A 164 10.82 5.38 -19.12
N ALA A 165 9.99 5.33 -18.08
CA ALA A 165 10.42 5.06 -16.70
C ALA A 165 9.75 3.80 -16.13
N TYR A 166 10.35 3.23 -15.09
CA TYR A 166 9.87 2.02 -14.41
C TYR A 166 8.53 2.29 -13.74
N GLY A 167 7.48 1.61 -14.19
CA GLY A 167 6.25 1.54 -13.42
C GLY A 167 6.38 0.60 -12.23
N ASN A 168 6.84 -0.62 -12.48
CA ASN A 168 7.06 -1.61 -11.44
C ASN A 168 7.91 -2.78 -11.92
N ILE A 169 8.60 -3.44 -10.98
CA ILE A 169 9.24 -4.73 -11.18
C ILE A 169 8.38 -5.80 -10.52
N LYS A 170 7.80 -6.69 -11.33
CA LYS A 170 6.99 -7.82 -10.89
C LYS A 170 7.82 -9.09 -10.91
N LEU A 171 7.98 -9.70 -9.74
CA LEU A 171 8.57 -11.01 -9.57
C LEU A 171 7.46 -12.04 -9.34
N THR A 172 7.56 -13.20 -9.98
CA THR A 172 6.65 -14.32 -9.75
C THR A 172 7.39 -15.43 -9.01
N PHE A 173 6.87 -15.85 -7.87
CA PHE A 173 7.39 -16.93 -7.04
C PHE A 173 6.54 -18.17 -7.21
N ALA A 174 7.05 -19.30 -6.74
CA ALA A 174 6.23 -20.50 -6.64
C ALA A 174 5.12 -20.30 -5.59
N ARG A 175 4.03 -21.05 -5.76
CA ARG A 175 2.97 -21.12 -4.76
C ARG A 175 3.51 -21.67 -3.44
N SER A 176 2.94 -21.19 -2.33
CA SER A 176 3.21 -21.73 -1.00
C SER A 176 2.53 -23.08 -0.83
N ASP A 177 3.34 -24.13 -0.84
CA ASP A 177 2.91 -25.48 -0.45
C ASP A 177 3.15 -25.69 1.03
N TYR A 178 2.21 -26.36 1.71
CA TYR A 178 2.25 -26.57 3.14
C TYR A 178 2.28 -28.05 3.49
N ASP A 179 2.99 -28.39 4.56
CA ASP A 179 2.86 -29.70 5.20
C ASP A 179 1.61 -29.69 6.09
N GLU A 180 0.55 -30.39 5.64
CA GLU A 180 -0.72 -30.47 6.34
C GLU A 180 -0.57 -31.10 7.74
N LYS A 181 0.36 -32.06 7.94
CA LYS A 181 0.62 -32.63 9.27
C LYS A 181 1.20 -31.60 10.23
N CYS A 182 2.04 -30.70 9.70
CA CYS A 182 2.59 -29.60 10.46
C CYS A 182 1.50 -28.59 10.85
N ILE A 183 0.57 -28.30 9.93
CA ILE A 183 -0.58 -27.42 10.19
C ILE A 183 -1.47 -28.02 11.30
N ASP A 184 -1.85 -29.28 11.19
CA ASP A 184 -2.71 -29.97 12.16
C ASP A 184 -2.10 -29.90 13.57
N LYS A 185 -0.81 -30.22 13.69
CA LYS A 185 -0.07 -30.14 14.96
C LYS A 185 -0.01 -28.71 15.52
N HIS A 186 0.15 -27.71 14.66
CA HIS A 186 0.15 -26.32 15.09
C HIS A 186 -1.25 -25.88 15.58
N GLN A 187 -2.29 -26.32 14.89
CA GLN A 187 -3.67 -26.04 15.25
C GLN A 187 -4.05 -26.67 16.59
N GLU A 188 -3.65 -27.92 16.86
CA GLU A 188 -3.85 -28.56 18.17
C GLU A 188 -3.17 -27.79 19.31
N LYS A 189 -1.98 -27.25 19.05
CA LYS A 189 -1.19 -26.55 20.06
C LYS A 189 -1.70 -25.13 20.35
N VAL A 190 -2.08 -24.38 19.32
CA VAL A 190 -2.36 -22.94 19.41
C VAL A 190 -3.86 -22.64 19.28
N GLY A 191 -4.67 -23.59 18.81
CA GLY A 191 -6.10 -23.39 18.55
C GLY A 191 -6.40 -22.46 17.37
N SER A 192 -5.42 -22.20 16.51
CA SER A 192 -5.53 -21.26 15.38
C SER A 192 -5.58 -21.99 14.05
N TYR A 193 -6.47 -21.55 13.16
CA TYR A 193 -6.57 -21.99 11.75
C TYR A 193 -5.58 -21.28 10.82
N SER A 194 -4.68 -20.44 11.35
CA SER A 194 -3.63 -19.81 10.57
C SER A 194 -2.63 -20.84 10.06
N ARG A 195 -2.27 -20.81 8.78
CA ARG A 195 -1.19 -21.61 8.20
C ARG A 195 0.17 -20.95 8.49
N PRO A 196 0.98 -21.46 9.44
CA PRO A 196 2.21 -20.78 9.84
C PRO A 196 3.31 -20.95 8.79
N ALA A 197 4.22 -19.98 8.70
CA ALA A 197 5.33 -20.02 7.73
C ALA A 197 6.27 -21.22 7.94
N LEU A 198 6.41 -21.68 9.19
CA LEU A 198 7.22 -22.86 9.53
C LEU A 198 6.73 -24.16 8.87
N CYS A 199 5.47 -24.21 8.42
CA CYS A 199 4.92 -25.37 7.74
C CYS A 199 5.03 -25.27 6.21
N ILE A 200 5.65 -24.22 5.66
CA ILE A 200 5.84 -24.09 4.21
C ILE A 200 6.98 -25.01 3.76
N THR A 201 6.70 -25.89 2.80
CA THR A 201 7.65 -26.89 2.29
C THR A 201 8.53 -26.34 1.16
N ASN A 202 7.99 -25.43 0.36
CA ASN A 202 8.71 -24.81 -0.74
C ASN A 202 9.46 -23.54 -0.30
N LYS A 203 10.80 -23.61 -0.32
CA LYS A 203 11.70 -22.52 0.10
C LYS A 203 11.65 -21.28 -0.78
N ASN A 204 11.28 -21.39 -2.07
CA ASN A 204 11.24 -20.28 -3.02
C ASN A 204 9.81 -19.85 -3.33
N SER A 205 8.96 -19.79 -2.30
CA SER A 205 7.55 -19.44 -2.42
C SER A 205 7.26 -18.04 -1.92
N ILE A 206 6.12 -17.49 -2.35
CA ILE A 206 5.65 -16.17 -1.90
C ILE A 206 5.43 -16.11 -0.38
N GLY A 207 5.03 -17.22 0.24
CA GLY A 207 4.87 -17.31 1.70
C GLY A 207 6.20 -17.19 2.44
N GLN A 208 7.27 -17.78 1.89
CA GLN A 208 8.63 -17.61 2.44
C GLN A 208 9.14 -16.18 2.23
N LEU A 209 8.82 -15.53 1.11
CA LEU A 209 9.15 -14.12 0.92
C LEU A 209 8.46 -13.24 1.97
N ASN A 210 7.15 -13.45 2.19
CA ASN A 210 6.39 -12.72 3.20
C ASN A 210 7.00 -12.90 4.60
N GLN A 211 7.44 -14.12 4.93
CA GLN A 211 8.11 -14.38 6.19
C GLN A 211 9.48 -13.69 6.26
N ALA A 212 10.31 -13.78 5.22
CA ALA A 212 11.61 -13.13 5.16
C ALA A 212 11.53 -11.59 5.29
N LEU A 213 10.48 -10.97 4.74
CA LEU A 213 10.20 -9.54 4.91
C LEU A 213 9.87 -9.22 6.38
N LEU A 214 9.00 -10.01 7.02
CA LEU A 214 8.67 -9.82 8.43
C LEU A 214 9.89 -10.02 9.34
N ASP A 215 10.65 -11.09 9.14
CA ASP A 215 11.86 -11.40 9.90
C ASP A 215 12.95 -10.34 9.69
N GLY A 216 13.01 -9.76 8.48
CA GLY A 216 13.86 -8.63 8.14
C GLY A 216 13.40 -7.29 8.72
N GLY A 217 12.33 -7.27 9.52
CA GLY A 217 11.84 -6.05 10.18
C GLY A 217 11.12 -5.08 9.25
N TRP A 218 10.63 -5.55 8.09
CA TRP A 218 9.85 -4.70 7.19
C TRP A 218 8.50 -4.36 7.80
N LEU A 219 8.03 -3.14 7.52
CA LEU A 219 6.77 -2.64 8.06
C LEU A 219 5.61 -3.14 7.19
N LEU A 220 4.79 -4.02 7.76
CA LEU A 220 3.59 -4.52 7.08
C LEU A 220 2.46 -3.48 7.14
N THR A 221 1.98 -3.07 5.98
CA THR A 221 0.76 -2.29 5.81
C THR A 221 -0.25 -3.11 5.01
N ARG A 222 -1.48 -3.20 5.51
CA ARG A 222 -2.55 -3.92 4.83
C ARG A 222 -3.34 -2.95 3.97
N THR A 223 -3.50 -3.28 2.70
CA THR A 223 -4.37 -2.53 1.80
C THR A 223 -5.66 -3.32 1.54
N LYS A 224 -6.63 -2.67 0.88
CA LYS A 224 -7.89 -3.34 0.51
C LYS A 224 -7.63 -4.33 -0.63
N GLY A 225 -8.33 -5.47 -0.62
CA GLY A 225 -8.28 -6.42 -1.74
C GLY A 225 -7.22 -7.51 -1.66
N GLY A 226 -6.66 -7.77 -0.48
CA GLY A 226 -5.77 -8.92 -0.24
C GLY A 226 -4.30 -8.70 -0.59
N TYR A 227 -3.92 -7.47 -0.95
CA TYR A 227 -2.52 -7.10 -1.12
C TYR A 227 -1.86 -6.85 0.24
N LEU A 228 -0.62 -7.30 0.38
CA LEU A 228 0.22 -7.03 1.54
C LEU A 228 1.36 -6.14 1.09
N ASN A 229 1.49 -4.96 1.69
CA ASN A 229 2.53 -4.00 1.37
C ASN A 229 3.58 -4.03 2.48
N TYR A 230 4.82 -4.31 2.13
CA TYR A 230 5.95 -4.31 3.05
C TYR A 230 6.85 -3.14 2.72
N VAL A 231 7.07 -2.23 3.66
CA VAL A 231 7.91 -1.05 3.45
C VAL A 231 9.21 -1.18 4.25
N HIS A 232 10.35 -1.00 3.59
CA HIS A 232 11.64 -1.05 4.27
C HIS A 232 11.78 0.22 5.13
N PRO A 233 12.15 0.13 6.42
CA PRO A 233 12.26 1.29 7.31
C PRO A 233 13.39 2.28 6.96
N GLN A 234 14.21 1.98 5.95
CA GLN A 234 15.46 2.69 5.66
C GLN A 234 15.72 2.80 4.15
N GLU A 235 15.50 1.72 3.39
CA GLU A 235 15.86 1.68 1.95
C GLU A 235 14.83 2.32 1.01
N LEU A 236 13.76 2.92 1.56
CA LEU A 236 12.75 3.65 0.80
C LEU A 236 12.13 2.84 -0.38
N VAL A 237 12.01 1.53 -0.17
CA VAL A 237 11.43 0.55 -1.10
C VAL A 237 10.20 -0.07 -0.47
N GLU A 238 9.21 -0.38 -1.30
CA GLU A 238 8.06 -1.22 -0.96
C GLU A 238 8.07 -2.50 -1.79
N VAL A 239 7.67 -3.58 -1.14
CA VAL A 239 7.34 -4.85 -1.78
C VAL A 239 5.85 -5.12 -1.54
N THR A 240 5.05 -5.06 -2.59
CA THR A 240 3.63 -5.42 -2.57
C THR A 240 3.48 -6.88 -3.00
N THR A 241 2.96 -7.74 -2.14
CA THR A 241 2.69 -9.13 -2.47
C THR A 241 1.21 -9.40 -2.66
N LYS A 242 0.90 -10.24 -3.65
CA LYS A 242 -0.44 -10.80 -3.89
C LYS A 242 -0.33 -12.10 -4.66
N ASP A 243 -1.09 -13.10 -4.24
CA ASP A 243 -1.09 -14.43 -4.82
C ASP A 243 0.35 -14.95 -4.90
N GLU A 244 0.88 -15.21 -6.10
CA GLU A 244 2.24 -15.71 -6.34
C GLU A 244 3.24 -14.60 -6.73
N THR A 245 2.84 -13.33 -6.61
CA THR A 245 3.57 -12.21 -7.19
C THR A 245 4.02 -11.21 -6.14
N ALA A 246 5.21 -10.65 -6.34
CA ALA A 246 5.75 -9.54 -5.56
C ALA A 246 6.13 -8.41 -6.50
N THR A 247 5.58 -7.23 -6.25
CA THR A 247 5.83 -6.02 -7.01
C THR A 247 6.73 -5.12 -6.19
N ILE A 248 7.85 -4.69 -6.76
CA ILE A 248 8.83 -3.82 -6.10
C ILE A 248 8.69 -2.41 -6.64
N SER A 249 8.58 -1.45 -5.74
CA SER A 249 8.41 -0.03 -6.05
C SER A 249 9.24 0.85 -5.11
N ARG A 250 9.46 2.09 -5.52
CA ARG A 250 10.09 3.14 -4.73
C ARG A 250 9.02 3.87 -3.91
N VAL A 251 9.31 4.22 -2.66
CA VAL A 251 8.38 4.93 -1.76
C VAL A 251 8.93 6.28 -1.30
N PRO A 252 8.12 7.36 -1.28
CA PRO A 252 8.48 8.65 -0.70
C PRO A 252 9.12 8.55 0.69
N ALA A 253 10.16 9.35 0.94
CA ALA A 253 10.86 9.33 2.23
C ALA A 253 9.93 9.68 3.40
N ASP A 254 9.00 10.61 3.19
CA ASP A 254 8.06 11.03 4.22
C ASP A 254 7.03 9.94 4.53
N THR A 255 6.62 9.15 3.54
CA THR A 255 5.76 7.98 3.78
C THR A 255 6.46 6.95 4.67
N VAL A 256 7.77 6.71 4.46
CA VAL A 256 8.55 5.81 5.31
C VAL A 256 8.67 6.35 6.74
N LYS A 257 8.98 7.65 6.90
CA LYS A 257 9.05 8.29 8.23
C LYS A 257 7.74 8.16 9.00
N ASP A 258 6.61 8.42 8.35
CA ASP A 258 5.28 8.32 8.95
C ASP A 258 4.94 6.88 9.37
N LEU A 259 5.37 5.90 8.56
CA LEU A 259 5.20 4.49 8.89
C LEU A 259 6.05 4.07 10.09
N VAL A 260 7.32 4.45 10.12
CA VAL A 260 8.24 4.16 11.23
C VAL A 260 7.73 4.82 12.53
N ALA A 261 7.29 6.08 12.47
CA ALA A 261 6.75 6.78 13.62
C ALA A 261 5.48 6.11 14.18
N ARG A 262 4.57 5.67 13.29
CA ARG A 262 3.37 4.92 13.68
C ARG A 262 3.72 3.57 14.31
N ASP A 263 4.63 2.82 13.70
CA ASP A 263 5.05 1.52 14.22
C ASP A 263 5.72 1.63 15.59
N THR A 264 6.62 2.61 15.77
CA THR A 264 7.27 2.89 17.06
C THR A 264 6.23 3.23 18.13
N LYS A 265 5.24 4.06 17.80
CA LYS A 265 4.15 4.41 18.72
C LYS A 265 3.30 3.19 19.10
N MET A 266 3.01 2.30 18.14
CA MET A 266 2.25 1.07 18.41
C MET A 266 3.04 0.10 19.30
N ARG A 267 4.33 -0.09 19.05
CA ARG A 267 5.18 -0.96 19.90
C ARG A 267 5.25 -0.47 21.33
N ALA A 268 5.51 0.83 21.53
CA ALA A 268 5.50 1.43 22.86
C ALA A 268 4.15 1.25 23.59
N SER A 269 3.03 1.35 22.85
CA SER A 269 1.70 1.10 23.41
C SER A 269 1.50 -0.36 23.80
N ASN A 270 1.96 -1.31 22.99
CA ASN A 270 1.82 -2.75 23.27
C ASN A 270 2.68 -3.17 24.47
N GLU A 271 3.92 -2.68 24.55
CA GLU A 271 4.81 -2.92 25.69
C GLU A 271 4.20 -2.42 27.01
N ALA A 272 3.54 -1.25 26.98
CA ALA A 272 2.82 -0.73 28.15
C ALA A 272 1.63 -1.62 28.56
N VAL A 273 0.90 -2.18 27.59
CA VAL A 273 -0.21 -3.11 27.86
C VAL A 273 0.31 -4.42 28.44
N GLU A 274 1.40 -4.97 27.92
CA GLU A 274 2.02 -6.20 28.41
C GLU A 274 2.59 -6.03 29.83
N ALA A 275 3.25 -4.90 30.10
CA ALA A 275 3.73 -4.57 31.44
C ALA A 275 2.57 -4.48 32.44
N ASN A 276 1.45 -3.86 32.04
CA ASN A 276 0.26 -3.78 32.89
C ASN A 276 -0.38 -5.17 33.13
N ALA A 277 -0.49 -5.99 32.08
CA ALA A 277 -1.01 -7.36 32.21
C ALA A 277 -0.16 -8.20 33.17
N THR A 278 1.16 -8.07 33.10
CA THR A 278 2.10 -8.75 34.01
C THR A 278 1.88 -8.32 35.45
N ASN A 279 1.75 -7.01 35.70
CA ASN A 279 1.46 -6.48 37.04
C ASN A 279 0.14 -7.00 37.62
N VAL A 280 -0.93 -7.08 36.81
CA VAL A 280 -2.22 -7.63 37.25
C VAL A 280 -2.09 -9.10 37.63
N ILE A 281 -1.39 -9.90 36.82
CA ILE A 281 -1.17 -11.33 37.12
C ILE A 281 -0.37 -11.50 38.42
N GLU A 282 0.64 -10.67 38.67
CA GLU A 282 1.40 -10.71 39.92
C GLU A 282 0.56 -10.33 41.15
N GLN A 283 -0.34 -9.34 41.03
CA GLN A 283 -1.26 -8.96 42.10
C GLN A 283 -2.24 -10.09 42.44
N MET A 284 -2.72 -10.86 41.46
CA MET A 284 -3.62 -11.99 41.69
C MET A 284 -2.95 -13.19 42.38
N LYS A 285 -1.62 -13.25 42.42
CA LYS A 285 -0.85 -14.32 43.08
C LYS A 285 -0.56 -14.04 44.56
N ARG A 286 -0.81 -12.82 45.03
CA ARG A 286 -0.62 -12.41 46.44
C ARG A 286 -1.92 -12.58 47.21
#